data_AF-A0A2C9M2D4-F1
#
_entry.id   AF-A0A2C9M2D4-F1
#
_cell.length_a   1.000
_cell.length_b   1.000
_cell.length_c   1.000
_cell.angle_alpha   90.00
_cell.angle_beta   90.00
_cell.angle_gamma   90.00
#
_symmetry.space_group_name_H-M   'P 1'
#
loop_
_entity.id
_entity.type
_entity.pdbx_description
1 polymer ?
#
loop_
_entity_poly.entity_id
_entity_poly.type
_entity_poly.pdbx_seq_one_letter_code
_entity_poly.pdbx_strand_id
1 'polypeptide(L)'
;KSCTCLSGYHGIKGSRECKRRQIGDTTCRLDADCSDSVNNSVCKNNTCVCLAGHRPDHTLFECLKMKLGSFCNRAIDCSAAVGNSTCNGNFCACMPGFRQVGEEICLQRRIEADCSNTEDCSAAVDNSDCVRGECRCLPGYYDDGDNTLCTRRQIHSFCLSSIDCREAVVNSDCINETCACNIGYYSLDNRTCLA
;
A
#
# COMPACT_ATOMS: atom_id res chain seq x y z
N LYS A 1 -33.63 36.92 -25.42
CA LYS A 1 -32.27 37.00 -24.83
C LYS A 1 -32.05 35.74 -24.02
N SER A 2 -31.11 34.88 -24.41
CA SER A 2 -30.68 33.73 -23.60
C SER A 2 -29.81 34.27 -22.46
N CYS A 3 -30.07 33.86 -21.22
CA CYS A 3 -29.20 34.19 -20.09
C CYS A 3 -28.19 33.04 -19.97
N THR A 4 -26.92 33.32 -20.28
CA THR A 4 -25.83 32.36 -20.17
C THR A 4 -24.97 32.73 -18.98
N CYS A 5 -24.80 31.81 -18.03
CA CYS A 5 -23.88 31.99 -16.91
C CYS A 5 -22.43 31.81 -17.37
N LEU A 6 -21.50 32.46 -16.67
CA LEU A 6 -20.06 32.20 -16.82
C LEU A 6 -19.73 30.78 -16.38
N SER A 7 -18.59 30.27 -16.87
CA SER A 7 -18.00 29.01 -16.36
C SER A 7 -17.80 29.10 -14.83
N GLY A 8 -17.97 27.99 -14.12
CA GLY A 8 -18.06 27.98 -12.65
C GLY A 8 -19.44 28.33 -12.09
N TYR A 9 -20.41 28.74 -12.92
CA TYR A 9 -21.77 29.08 -12.47
C TYR A 9 -22.84 28.32 -13.27
N HIS A 10 -24.03 28.15 -12.68
CA HIS A 10 -25.19 27.56 -13.32
C HIS A 10 -26.47 28.35 -13.03
N GLY A 11 -27.39 28.36 -14.00
CA GLY A 11 -28.65 29.09 -13.87
C GLY A 11 -29.62 28.40 -12.92
N ILE A 12 -30.36 29.19 -12.15
CA ILE A 12 -31.45 28.70 -11.29
C ILE A 12 -32.75 28.63 -12.13
N LYS A 13 -33.45 27.50 -12.10
CA LYS A 13 -34.74 27.35 -12.82
C LYS A 13 -35.73 28.43 -12.37
N GLY A 14 -36.27 29.18 -13.34
CA GLY A 14 -37.25 30.25 -13.08
C GLY A 14 -36.63 31.59 -12.65
N SER A 15 -35.31 31.72 -12.62
CA SER A 15 -34.60 32.95 -12.28
C SER A 15 -33.62 33.38 -13.38
N ARG A 16 -33.21 34.65 -13.35
CA ARG A 16 -32.09 35.19 -14.15
C ARG A 16 -30.77 35.18 -13.38
N GLU A 17 -30.75 34.58 -12.21
CA GLU A 17 -29.58 34.48 -11.35
C GLU A 17 -28.72 33.27 -11.70
N CYS A 18 -27.41 33.47 -11.58
CA CYS A 18 -26.39 32.45 -11.72
C CYS A 18 -25.84 32.11 -10.33
N LYS A 19 -25.92 30.83 -9.94
CA LYS A 19 -25.34 30.32 -8.69
C LYS A 19 -23.97 29.71 -8.97
N ARG A 20 -23.00 29.93 -8.09
CA ARG A 20 -21.69 29.27 -8.16
C ARG A 20 -21.87 27.76 -8.02
N ARG A 21 -21.20 27.00 -8.88
CA ARG A 21 -21.25 25.53 -8.86
C ARG A 21 -20.48 24.96 -7.67
N GLN A 22 -21.02 23.89 -7.11
CA GLN A 22 -20.45 23.10 -6.02
C GLN A 22 -20.37 21.62 -6.42
N ILE A 23 -19.64 20.83 -5.63
CA ILE A 23 -19.59 19.38 -5.82
C ILE A 23 -21.00 18.79 -5.68
N GLY A 24 -21.37 17.94 -6.63
CA GLY A 24 -22.71 17.34 -6.76
C GLY A 24 -23.65 18.05 -7.73
N ASP A 25 -23.32 19.25 -8.25
CA ASP A 25 -24.17 19.92 -9.23
C ASP A 25 -24.18 19.18 -10.58
N THR A 26 -25.38 18.87 -11.09
CA THR A 26 -25.63 17.94 -12.21
C THR A 26 -25.85 18.60 -13.58
N THR A 27 -25.33 19.82 -13.74
CA THR A 27 -25.57 20.64 -14.95
C THR A 27 -24.29 21.05 -15.67
N CYS A 28 -23.14 20.49 -15.30
CA CYS A 28 -21.89 20.76 -15.99
C CYS A 28 -21.87 20.04 -17.35
N ARG A 29 -21.03 20.54 -18.26
CA ARG A 29 -20.80 19.95 -19.59
C ARG A 29 -19.32 19.83 -19.89
N LEU A 30 -18.52 20.75 -19.39
CA LEU A 30 -17.07 20.78 -19.52
C LEU A 30 -16.43 20.74 -18.14
N ASP A 31 -15.20 20.26 -18.06
CA ASP A 31 -14.46 20.24 -16.79
C ASP A 31 -14.28 21.64 -16.20
N ALA A 32 -14.06 22.63 -17.08
CA ALA A 32 -13.97 24.05 -16.72
C ALA A 32 -15.20 24.55 -15.93
N ASP A 33 -16.40 24.02 -16.23
CA ASP A 33 -17.62 24.40 -15.50
C ASP A 33 -17.47 24.12 -14.00
N CYS A 34 -16.73 23.08 -13.63
CA CYS A 34 -16.49 22.71 -12.24
C CYS A 34 -15.16 23.28 -11.73
N SER A 35 -14.07 23.14 -12.50
CA SER A 35 -12.74 23.54 -12.05
C SER A 35 -12.60 25.05 -11.84
N ASP A 36 -13.37 25.87 -12.56
CA ASP A 36 -13.35 27.34 -12.40
C ASP A 36 -14.04 27.80 -11.11
N SER A 37 -14.90 26.96 -10.50
CA SER A 37 -15.56 27.27 -9.23
C SER A 37 -15.05 26.44 -8.05
N VAL A 38 -14.59 25.22 -8.29
CA VAL A 38 -14.05 24.31 -7.26
C VAL A 38 -12.75 23.71 -7.79
N ASN A 39 -11.62 24.15 -7.24
CA ASN A 39 -10.31 23.61 -7.61
C ASN A 39 -10.27 22.09 -7.41
N ASN A 40 -9.51 21.39 -8.26
CA ASN A 40 -9.39 19.93 -8.27
C ASN A 40 -10.73 19.18 -8.49
N SER A 41 -11.64 19.77 -9.26
CA SER A 41 -12.89 19.14 -9.68
C SER A 41 -12.98 18.98 -11.20
N VAL A 42 -13.86 18.08 -11.64
CA VAL A 42 -14.04 17.65 -13.03
C VAL A 42 -15.53 17.42 -13.30
N CYS A 43 -15.95 17.57 -14.56
CA CYS A 43 -17.32 17.27 -14.95
C CYS A 43 -17.43 15.82 -15.37
N LYS A 44 -18.04 14.98 -14.53
CA LYS A 44 -18.22 13.56 -14.83
C LYS A 44 -19.70 13.20 -14.81
N ASN A 45 -20.19 12.64 -15.92
CA ASN A 45 -21.61 12.33 -16.10
C ASN A 45 -22.51 13.53 -15.79
N ASN A 46 -22.17 14.70 -16.34
CA ASN A 46 -22.80 15.99 -16.09
C ASN A 46 -22.78 16.46 -14.63
N THR A 47 -22.05 15.78 -13.73
CA THR A 47 -21.98 16.11 -12.31
C THR A 47 -20.59 16.60 -11.95
N CYS A 48 -20.51 17.73 -11.23
CA CYS A 48 -19.24 18.18 -10.68
C CYS A 48 -18.79 17.24 -9.56
N VAL A 49 -17.61 16.63 -9.72
CA VAL A 49 -17.00 15.71 -8.74
C VAL A 49 -15.54 16.08 -8.54
N CYS A 50 -14.98 15.73 -7.38
CA CYS A 50 -13.54 15.88 -7.17
C CYS A 50 -12.74 14.94 -8.07
N LEU A 51 -11.54 15.37 -8.48
CA LEU A 51 -10.55 14.53 -9.13
C LEU A 51 -10.13 13.38 -8.20
N ALA A 52 -9.61 12.29 -8.78
CA ALA A 52 -9.01 11.21 -7.99
C ALA A 52 -7.90 11.78 -7.08
N GLY A 53 -7.78 11.25 -5.87
CA GLY A 53 -6.89 11.82 -4.85
C GLY A 53 -7.50 12.95 -4.04
N HIS A 54 -8.73 13.38 -4.33
CA HIS A 54 -9.40 14.45 -3.60
C HIS A 54 -10.82 14.05 -3.19
N ARG A 55 -11.29 14.63 -2.09
CA ARG A 55 -12.64 14.47 -1.57
C ARG A 55 -13.28 15.83 -1.29
N PRO A 56 -14.61 15.96 -1.40
CA PRO A 56 -15.26 17.19 -1.01
C PRO A 56 -15.07 17.47 0.48
N ASP A 57 -14.93 18.75 0.81
CA ASP A 57 -15.06 19.23 2.18
C ASP A 57 -16.54 19.27 2.61
N HIS A 58 -16.82 19.71 3.84
CA HIS A 58 -18.19 19.80 4.33
C HIS A 58 -19.02 20.88 3.64
N THR A 59 -18.38 21.87 3.01
CA THR A 59 -19.08 22.96 2.31
C THR A 59 -19.40 22.64 0.86
N LEU A 60 -18.80 21.60 0.28
CA LEU A 60 -18.88 21.22 -1.14
C LEU A 60 -18.26 22.23 -2.11
N PHE A 61 -17.57 23.25 -1.60
CA PHE A 61 -16.89 24.27 -2.41
C PHE A 61 -15.38 24.04 -2.50
N GLU A 62 -14.87 22.99 -1.86
CA GLU A 62 -13.46 22.64 -1.91
C GLU A 62 -13.27 21.12 -2.07
N CYS A 63 -12.30 20.74 -2.91
CA CYS A 63 -11.82 19.37 -3.00
C CYS A 63 -10.47 19.26 -2.26
N LEU A 64 -10.50 18.67 -1.07
CA LEU A 64 -9.34 18.47 -0.22
C LEU A 64 -8.58 17.21 -0.65
N LYS A 65 -7.24 17.29 -0.64
CA LYS A 65 -6.39 16.12 -0.89
C LYS A 65 -6.67 15.04 0.15
N MET A 66 -6.81 13.80 -0.32
CA MET A 66 -7.01 12.64 0.54
C MET A 66 -5.70 12.26 1.25
N LYS A 67 -5.86 11.62 2.40
CA LYS A 67 -4.78 11.10 3.25
C LYS A 67 -5.10 9.69 3.69
N LEU A 68 -4.13 8.99 4.28
CA LEU A 68 -4.40 7.72 4.98
C LEU A 68 -5.48 7.96 6.05
N GLY A 69 -6.43 7.02 6.16
CA GLY A 69 -7.64 7.16 6.97
C GLY A 69 -8.77 7.99 6.35
N SER A 70 -8.59 8.57 5.15
CA SER A 70 -9.70 9.22 4.43
C SER A 70 -10.68 8.19 3.90
N PHE A 71 -11.98 8.50 3.95
CA PHE A 71 -13.00 7.66 3.34
C PHE A 71 -12.81 7.57 1.82
N CYS A 72 -12.93 6.37 1.26
CA CYS A 72 -12.73 6.09 -0.15
C CYS A 72 -13.74 5.03 -0.63
N ASN A 73 -13.97 5.00 -1.94
CA ASN A 73 -14.77 3.94 -2.59
C ASN A 73 -13.95 3.14 -3.61
N ARG A 74 -12.83 3.70 -4.11
CA ARG A 74 -12.02 3.09 -5.15
C ARG A 74 -10.55 3.19 -4.77
N ALA A 75 -9.76 2.18 -5.10
CA ALA A 75 -8.32 2.17 -4.85
C ALA A 75 -7.60 3.39 -5.46
N ILE A 76 -8.01 3.80 -6.67
CA ILE A 76 -7.42 4.95 -7.38
C ILE A 76 -7.60 6.28 -6.64
N ASP A 77 -8.64 6.42 -5.80
CA ASP A 77 -8.85 7.63 -5.02
C ASP A 77 -7.75 7.78 -3.95
N CYS A 78 -7.25 6.68 -3.40
CA CYS A 78 -6.15 6.67 -2.45
C CYS A 78 -4.80 6.76 -3.16
N SER A 79 -4.56 5.89 -4.16
CA SER A 79 -3.26 5.79 -4.81
C SER A 79 -2.86 7.06 -5.58
N ALA A 80 -3.84 7.87 -6.00
CA ALA A 80 -3.59 9.18 -6.61
C ALA A 80 -3.18 10.27 -5.58
N ALA A 81 -3.52 10.11 -4.30
CA ALA A 81 -3.15 11.05 -3.24
C ALA A 81 -1.90 10.62 -2.46
N VAL A 82 -1.81 9.32 -2.15
CA VAL A 82 -0.74 8.70 -1.36
C VAL A 82 -0.22 7.49 -2.14
N GLY A 83 1.04 7.55 -2.56
CA GLY A 83 1.68 6.43 -3.25
C GLY A 83 1.67 5.15 -2.41
N ASN A 84 1.55 4.01 -3.06
CA ASN A 84 1.47 2.69 -2.42
C ASN A 84 0.29 2.50 -1.44
N SER A 85 -0.78 3.30 -1.59
CA SER A 85 -2.02 3.14 -0.83
C SER A 85 -3.14 2.55 -1.69
N THR A 86 -4.12 1.94 -1.02
CA THR A 86 -5.34 1.40 -1.62
C THR A 86 -6.55 1.73 -0.73
N CYS A 87 -7.74 1.52 -1.26
CA CYS A 87 -8.97 1.65 -0.50
C CYS A 87 -9.28 0.33 0.20
N ASN A 88 -9.07 0.26 1.51
CA ASN A 88 -9.29 -0.93 2.33
C ASN A 88 -10.32 -0.63 3.42
N GLY A 89 -11.41 -1.42 3.48
CA GLY A 89 -12.47 -1.19 4.47
C GLY A 89 -13.12 0.19 4.38
N ASN A 90 -13.21 0.76 3.17
CA ASN A 90 -13.66 2.12 2.87
C ASN A 90 -12.75 3.25 3.37
N PHE A 91 -11.52 2.95 3.81
CA PHE A 91 -10.55 3.95 4.19
C PHE A 91 -9.24 3.77 3.41
N CYS A 92 -8.58 4.87 3.10
CA CYS A 92 -7.26 4.80 2.49
C CYS A 92 -6.26 4.21 3.48
N ALA A 93 -5.62 3.12 3.10
CA ALA A 93 -4.60 2.43 3.87
C ALA A 93 -3.43 2.06 2.95
N CYS A 94 -2.28 1.76 3.54
CA CYS A 94 -1.17 1.23 2.77
C CYS A 94 -1.50 -0.16 2.21
N MET A 95 -1.01 -0.45 1.00
CA MET A 95 -1.11 -1.79 0.43
C MET A 95 -0.28 -2.80 1.26
N PRO A 96 -0.58 -4.11 1.17
CA PRO A 96 0.32 -5.14 1.69
C PRO A 96 1.76 -4.90 1.21
N GLY A 97 2.73 -5.16 2.08
CA GLY A 97 4.13 -4.79 1.85
C GLY A 97 4.50 -3.36 2.25
N PHE A 98 3.55 -2.51 2.63
CA PHE A 98 3.82 -1.12 3.04
C PHE A 98 3.20 -0.80 4.40
N ARG A 99 3.97 -0.14 5.26
CA ARG A 99 3.51 0.39 6.55
C ARG A 99 3.26 1.89 6.48
N GLN A 100 2.34 2.34 7.30
CA GLN A 100 1.99 3.76 7.42
C GLN A 100 3.07 4.53 8.20
N VAL A 101 3.49 5.67 7.65
CA VAL A 101 4.35 6.65 8.33
C VAL A 101 3.67 8.02 8.26
N GLY A 102 3.09 8.48 9.36
CA GLY A 102 2.25 9.67 9.36
C GLY A 102 0.96 9.49 8.55
N GLU A 103 0.44 10.56 7.94
CA GLU A 103 -0.83 10.52 7.21
C GLU A 103 -0.67 10.42 5.68
N GLU A 104 0.55 10.54 5.16
CA GLU A 104 0.78 10.75 3.72
C GLU A 104 1.86 9.83 3.13
N ILE A 105 2.41 8.89 3.91
CA ILE A 105 3.51 8.03 3.46
C ILE A 105 3.18 6.57 3.74
N CYS A 106 3.28 5.76 2.69
CA CYS A 106 3.35 4.31 2.77
C CYS A 106 4.78 3.87 2.46
N LEU A 107 5.51 3.48 3.50
CA LEU A 107 6.90 3.05 3.41
C LEU A 107 6.96 1.53 3.28
N GLN A 108 7.78 1.03 2.35
CA GLN A 108 7.95 -0.41 2.16
C GLN A 108 8.46 -1.05 3.46
N ARG A 109 7.86 -2.19 3.83
CA ARG A 109 8.27 -2.97 4.99
C ARG A 109 9.62 -3.63 4.75
N ARG A 110 10.28 -3.92 5.85
CA ARG A 110 11.57 -4.59 5.95
C ARG A 110 11.47 -5.66 7.03
N ILE A 111 12.47 -6.53 7.13
CA ILE A 111 12.60 -7.39 8.31
C ILE A 111 12.63 -6.51 9.57
N GLU A 112 11.96 -7.01 10.61
CA GLU A 112 11.66 -6.33 11.87
C GLU A 112 10.62 -5.21 11.81
N ALA A 113 10.05 -4.90 10.63
CA ALA A 113 8.93 -3.97 10.54
C ALA A 113 7.65 -4.57 11.14
N ASP A 114 6.78 -3.70 11.67
CA ASP A 114 5.47 -4.06 12.17
C ASP A 114 4.58 -4.69 11.08
N CYS A 115 3.81 -5.71 11.45
CA CYS A 115 2.90 -6.43 10.56
C CYS A 115 1.69 -6.96 11.32
N SER A 116 0.61 -7.24 10.58
CA SER A 116 -0.60 -7.87 11.12
C SER A 116 -0.84 -9.28 10.57
N ASN A 117 -0.32 -9.57 9.38
CA ASN A 117 -0.48 -10.87 8.71
C ASN A 117 0.71 -11.17 7.78
N THR A 118 0.79 -12.40 7.28
CA THR A 118 1.85 -12.86 6.38
C THR A 118 2.00 -12.03 5.11
N GLU A 119 0.89 -11.52 4.54
CA GLU A 119 0.91 -10.74 3.29
C GLU A 119 1.60 -9.39 3.47
N ASP A 120 1.51 -8.79 4.66
CA ASP A 120 2.22 -7.56 4.98
C ASP A 120 3.74 -7.68 4.79
N CYS A 121 4.30 -8.86 5.07
CA CYS A 121 5.75 -9.11 4.99
C CYS A 121 6.13 -9.71 3.65
N SER A 122 5.45 -10.78 3.24
CA SER A 122 5.76 -11.52 2.00
C SER A 122 5.56 -10.69 0.73
N ALA A 123 4.73 -9.64 0.74
CA ALA A 123 4.61 -8.71 -0.39
C ALA A 123 5.77 -7.69 -0.48
N ALA A 124 6.55 -7.50 0.60
CA ALA A 124 7.70 -6.60 0.63
C ALA A 124 9.05 -7.31 0.56
N VAL A 125 9.17 -8.45 1.26
CA VAL A 125 10.38 -9.25 1.38
C VAL A 125 10.01 -10.71 1.15
N ASP A 126 10.48 -11.29 0.04
CA ASP A 126 10.22 -12.69 -0.26
C ASP A 126 10.75 -13.62 0.84
N ASN A 127 10.06 -14.74 1.06
CA ASN A 127 10.39 -15.73 2.11
C ASN A 127 10.36 -15.15 3.54
N SER A 128 9.47 -14.18 3.79
CA SER A 128 9.20 -13.64 5.12
C SER A 128 7.76 -13.88 5.57
N ASP A 129 7.55 -13.85 6.88
CA ASP A 129 6.25 -14.03 7.52
C ASP A 129 6.10 -13.05 8.71
N CYS A 130 4.86 -12.83 9.15
CA CYS A 130 4.55 -12.01 10.29
C CYS A 130 4.56 -12.83 11.57
N VAL A 131 5.69 -12.78 12.29
CA VAL A 131 5.90 -13.55 13.51
C VAL A 131 5.87 -12.63 14.70
N ARG A 132 4.87 -12.80 15.57
CA ARG A 132 4.65 -11.97 16.77
C ARG A 132 4.53 -10.47 16.48
N GLY A 133 3.96 -10.12 15.33
CA GLY A 133 3.72 -8.73 14.92
C GLY A 133 4.90 -8.06 14.23
N GLU A 134 5.98 -8.79 13.95
CA GLU A 134 7.13 -8.29 13.19
C GLU A 134 7.44 -9.19 11.99
N CYS A 135 7.88 -8.59 10.89
CA CYS A 135 8.35 -9.34 9.74
C CYS A 135 9.65 -10.07 10.09
N ARG A 136 9.66 -11.39 9.89
CA ARG A 136 10.82 -12.26 10.11
C ARG A 136 10.99 -13.18 8.91
N CYS A 137 12.22 -13.56 8.61
CA CYS A 137 12.46 -14.59 7.59
C CYS A 137 11.86 -15.92 8.03
N LEU A 138 11.29 -16.65 7.06
CA LEU A 138 10.82 -18.01 7.26
C LEU A 138 11.96 -18.93 7.73
N PRO A 139 11.65 -20.03 8.44
CA PRO A 139 12.61 -21.12 8.64
C PRO A 139 13.25 -21.54 7.31
N GLY A 140 14.55 -21.81 7.32
CA GLY A 140 15.32 -22.03 6.09
C GLY A 140 15.92 -20.77 5.47
N TYR A 141 15.56 -19.58 5.96
CA TYR A 141 16.08 -18.30 5.48
C TYR A 141 16.62 -17.44 6.62
N TYR A 142 17.46 -16.47 6.27
CA TYR A 142 18.05 -15.49 7.19
C TYR A 142 18.20 -14.13 6.52
N ASP A 143 18.17 -13.09 7.33
CA ASP A 143 18.48 -11.71 6.92
C ASP A 143 20.00 -11.54 6.86
N ASP A 144 20.51 -11.00 5.76
CA ASP A 144 21.95 -10.76 5.56
C ASP A 144 22.45 -9.45 6.19
N GLY A 145 21.55 -8.67 6.80
CA GLY A 145 21.84 -7.49 7.61
C GLY A 145 21.27 -6.19 7.06
N ASP A 146 20.75 -6.19 5.83
CA ASP A 146 20.13 -5.02 5.22
C ASP A 146 18.61 -4.93 5.49
N ASN A 147 18.02 -5.99 6.08
CA ASN A 147 16.60 -6.15 6.36
C ASN A 147 15.71 -6.09 5.11
N THR A 148 16.27 -6.25 3.91
CA THR A 148 15.54 -6.15 2.64
C THR A 148 15.35 -7.48 1.92
N LEU A 149 16.06 -8.52 2.32
CA LEU A 149 16.01 -9.84 1.69
C LEU A 149 16.14 -10.95 2.74
N CYS A 150 15.40 -12.03 2.52
CA CYS A 150 15.63 -13.29 3.21
C CYS A 150 16.40 -14.24 2.31
N THR A 151 17.66 -14.48 2.67
CA THR A 151 18.57 -15.37 1.95
C THR A 151 18.45 -16.79 2.46
N ARG A 152 18.40 -17.77 1.56
CA ARG A 152 18.30 -19.18 1.92
C ARG A 152 19.57 -19.65 2.64
N ARG A 153 19.41 -20.32 3.78
CA ARG A 153 20.53 -20.88 4.56
C ARG A 153 21.25 -21.97 3.77
N GLN A 154 22.51 -22.15 4.13
CA GLN A 154 23.45 -23.10 3.57
C GLN A 154 24.21 -23.78 4.71
N ILE A 155 24.95 -24.83 4.40
CA ILE A 155 25.91 -25.38 5.38
C ILE A 155 26.91 -24.26 5.75
N HIS A 156 27.20 -24.17 7.05
CA HIS A 156 27.94 -23.09 7.71
C HIS A 156 27.20 -21.76 7.87
N SER A 157 25.97 -21.60 7.35
CA SER A 157 25.15 -20.44 7.73
C SER A 157 24.87 -20.48 9.22
N PHE A 158 24.80 -19.29 9.86
CA PHE A 158 24.30 -19.14 11.22
C PHE A 158 22.92 -19.82 11.36
N CYS A 159 22.54 -20.25 12.56
CA CYS A 159 21.20 -20.76 12.86
C CYS A 159 20.89 -20.61 14.36
N LEU A 160 19.61 -20.53 14.70
CA LEU A 160 19.14 -20.48 16.09
C LEU A 160 18.54 -21.82 16.52
N SER A 161 18.01 -22.59 15.57
CA SER A 161 17.35 -23.86 15.81
C SER A 161 17.55 -24.82 14.65
N SER A 162 17.46 -26.13 14.92
CA SER A 162 17.66 -27.13 13.87
C SER A 162 16.63 -27.07 12.74
N ILE A 163 15.43 -26.52 12.98
CA ILE A 163 14.45 -26.32 11.91
C ILE A 163 14.92 -25.28 10.88
N ASP A 164 15.72 -24.29 11.30
CA ASP A 164 16.32 -23.31 10.38
C ASP A 164 17.19 -24.00 9.31
N CYS A 165 17.87 -25.08 9.69
CA CYS A 165 18.74 -25.83 8.81
C CYS A 165 17.97 -26.87 8.02
N ARG A 166 17.07 -27.64 8.65
CA ARG A 166 16.30 -28.70 7.97
C ARG A 166 15.44 -28.19 6.82
N GLU A 167 14.87 -26.99 6.95
CA GLU A 167 14.05 -26.37 5.88
C GLU A 167 14.91 -25.87 4.71
N ALA A 168 16.20 -25.61 4.93
CA ALA A 168 17.13 -25.19 3.88
C ALA A 168 17.94 -26.37 3.29
N VAL A 169 18.47 -27.24 4.12
CA VAL A 169 19.31 -28.36 3.69
C VAL A 169 18.81 -29.62 4.39
N VAL A 170 18.27 -30.55 3.61
CA VAL A 170 17.78 -31.84 4.12
C VAL A 170 18.95 -32.60 4.76
N ASN A 171 18.69 -33.30 5.86
CA ASN A 171 19.70 -34.00 6.66
C ASN A 171 20.78 -33.08 7.27
N SER A 172 20.40 -31.84 7.59
CA SER A 172 21.23 -30.93 8.38
C SER A 172 20.50 -30.47 9.64
N ASP A 173 21.25 -30.18 10.69
CA ASP A 173 20.75 -29.61 11.94
C ASP A 173 21.60 -28.39 12.32
N CYS A 174 21.13 -27.61 13.29
CA CYS A 174 21.88 -26.50 13.84
C CYS A 174 22.88 -27.03 14.88
N ILE A 175 24.16 -27.06 14.54
CA ILE A 175 25.24 -27.59 15.37
C ILE A 175 26.25 -26.47 15.60
N ASN A 176 26.49 -26.13 16.87
CA ASN A 176 27.35 -25.00 17.26
C ASN A 176 26.99 -23.69 16.53
N GLU A 177 25.69 -23.34 16.53
CA GLU A 177 25.14 -22.12 15.89
C GLU A 177 25.34 -22.04 14.38
N THR A 178 25.73 -23.15 13.74
CA THR A 178 25.86 -23.23 12.28
C THR A 178 25.14 -24.44 11.72
N CYS A 179 24.59 -24.32 10.51
CA CYS A 179 23.99 -25.46 9.83
C CYS A 179 25.09 -26.46 9.44
N ALA A 180 24.95 -27.70 9.89
CA ALA A 180 25.89 -28.77 9.60
C ALA A 180 25.15 -30.05 9.26
N CYS A 181 25.76 -30.89 8.43
CA CYS A 181 25.19 -32.19 8.10
C CYS A 181 25.08 -33.07 9.34
N ASN A 182 24.00 -33.84 9.40
CA ASN A 182 23.77 -34.81 10.47
C ASN A 182 24.85 -35.90 10.44
N ILE A 183 25.05 -36.58 11.58
CA ILE A 183 26.01 -37.68 11.68
C ILE A 183 25.71 -38.73 10.59
N GLY A 184 26.76 -39.13 9.85
CA GLY A 184 26.63 -40.05 8.72
C GLY A 184 26.34 -39.37 7.38
N TYR A 185 26.29 -38.03 7.32
CA TYR A 185 26.17 -37.26 6.09
C TYR A 185 27.36 -36.29 5.92
N TYR A 186 27.74 -36.01 4.68
CA TYR A 186 28.76 -35.03 4.32
C TYR A 186 28.26 -34.08 3.23
N SER A 187 28.86 -32.89 3.18
CA SER A 187 28.53 -31.84 2.21
C SER A 187 29.54 -31.87 1.06
N LEU A 188 29.05 -32.00 -0.18
CA LEU A 188 29.85 -31.81 -1.40
C LEU A 188 29.75 -30.36 -1.92
N ASP A 189 28.62 -29.72 -1.63
CA ASP A 189 28.39 -28.30 -1.82
C ASP A 189 27.72 -27.74 -0.55
N ASN A 190 27.69 -26.42 -0.40
CA ASN A 190 27.08 -25.79 0.77
C ASN A 190 25.53 -25.93 0.79
N ARG A 191 24.93 -26.77 -0.05
CA ARG A 191 23.47 -26.87 -0.24
C ARG A 191 22.92 -28.28 -0.03
N THR A 192 23.77 -29.30 0.11
CA THR A 192 23.37 -30.70 0.18
C THR A 192 24.15 -31.46 1.26
N CYS A 193 23.47 -32.43 1.87
CA CYS A 193 24.05 -33.42 2.77
C CYS A 193 23.75 -34.81 2.22
N LEU A 194 24.79 -35.56 1.88
CA LEU A 194 24.72 -36.89 1.26
C LEU A 194 25.32 -37.94 2.20
N ALA A 195 24.75 -39.14 2.20
CA ALA A 195 25.22 -40.27 3.00
C ALA A 195 26.51 -40.88 2.44
#